data_AF-A0A2T6Z9N6-F1
#
_entry.id   AF-A0A2T6Z9N6-F1
#
_cell.length_a   1.000
_cell.length_b   1.000
_cell.length_c   1.000
_cell.angle_alpha   90.00
_cell.angle_beta   90.00
_cell.angle_gamma   90.00
#
_symmetry.space_group_name_H-M   'P 1'
#
loop_
_entity.id
_entity.type
_entity.pdbx_description
1 polymer ?
#
loop_
_entity_poly.entity_id
_entity_poly.type
_entity_poly.pdbx_seq_one_letter_code
_entity_poly.pdbx_strand_id
1 'polypeptide(L)'
;MPYLSVIVAHEHHWVKYNYGDWITLQPESGGSINSVRNGMLLWRDLHIHFDDYMVSISPDDNYKIVCFMYDANNIAGTHLDKTFVEDPKPPVDQVLRWHFRQAVPANMRGQGEPVFESIYE
;
A
#
# COMPACT_ATOMS: atom_id res chain seq x y z
N MET A 1 8.02 9.28 14.51
CA MET A 1 7.24 8.10 14.93
C MET A 1 6.63 7.47 13.69
N PRO A 2 6.69 6.14 13.51
CA PRO A 2 6.06 5.47 12.38
C PRO A 2 4.54 5.35 12.58
N TYR A 3 3.81 5.27 11.47
CA TYR A 3 2.36 5.11 11.36
C TYR A 3 2.05 3.85 10.54
N LEU A 4 0.98 3.14 10.87
CA LEU A 4 0.55 1.95 10.14
C LEU A 4 -0.32 2.38 8.96
N SER A 5 0.12 2.09 7.73
CA SER A 5 -0.74 2.08 6.56
C SER A 5 -1.42 0.73 6.44
N VAL A 6 -2.76 0.71 6.40
CA VAL A 6 -3.55 -0.48 6.03
C VAL A 6 -3.74 -0.44 4.52
N ILE A 7 -3.19 -1.44 3.83
CA ILE A 7 -3.07 -1.40 2.37
C ILE A 7 -4.43 -1.61 1.70
N VAL A 8 -5.25 -2.54 2.19
CA VAL A 8 -6.64 -2.72 1.75
C VAL A 8 -7.57 -2.61 2.95
N ALA A 9 -8.29 -1.49 3.07
CA ALA A 9 -9.13 -1.21 4.23
C ALA A 9 -10.63 -1.50 4.03
N HIS A 10 -11.10 -1.65 2.78
CA HIS A 10 -12.54 -1.74 2.50
C HIS A 10 -13.06 -3.19 2.60
N GLU A 11 -13.66 -3.54 3.74
CA GLU A 11 -14.09 -4.91 4.07
C GLU A 11 -15.02 -5.54 3.03
N HIS A 12 -16.04 -4.82 2.55
CA HIS A 12 -16.93 -5.37 1.51
C HIS A 12 -16.17 -5.72 0.23
N HIS A 13 -15.13 -4.95 -0.12
CA HIS A 13 -14.30 -5.23 -1.30
C HIS A 13 -13.40 -6.45 -1.04
N TRP A 14 -12.83 -6.52 0.16
CA TRP A 14 -12.03 -7.65 0.62
C TRP A 14 -12.79 -8.97 0.55
N VAL A 15 -14.03 -9.01 1.05
CA VAL A 15 -14.91 -10.18 1.02
C VAL A 15 -15.33 -10.49 -0.42
N LYS A 16 -15.80 -9.48 -1.19
CA LYS A 16 -16.30 -9.67 -2.55
C LYS A 16 -15.29 -10.35 -3.48
N TYR A 17 -14.00 -10.02 -3.35
CA TYR A 17 -12.94 -10.56 -4.19
C TYR A 17 -12.09 -11.63 -3.50
N ASN A 18 -12.52 -12.09 -2.33
CA ASN A 18 -11.88 -13.14 -1.54
C ASN A 18 -10.38 -12.90 -1.28
N TYR A 19 -10.01 -11.67 -0.92
CA TYR A 19 -8.62 -11.31 -0.65
C TYR A 19 -8.05 -11.98 0.60
N GLY A 20 -8.93 -12.57 1.43
CA GLY A 20 -8.53 -13.39 2.57
C GLY A 20 -7.62 -14.57 2.20
N ASP A 21 -7.75 -15.10 0.98
CA ASP A 21 -6.91 -16.21 0.48
C ASP A 21 -5.43 -15.81 0.34
N TRP A 22 -5.13 -14.51 0.25
CA TRP A 22 -3.75 -14.02 0.19
C TRP A 22 -3.05 -14.05 1.55
N ILE A 23 -3.82 -14.12 2.63
CA ILE A 23 -3.31 -14.03 4.00
C ILE A 23 -2.89 -15.42 4.49
N THR A 24 -1.58 -15.64 4.49
CA THR A 24 -0.99 -16.88 5.03
C THR A 24 -0.85 -16.88 6.55
N LEU A 25 -0.84 -15.70 7.19
CA LEU A 25 -0.79 -15.53 8.64
C LEU A 25 -2.10 -14.93 9.14
N GLN A 26 -2.98 -15.78 9.66
CA GLN A 26 -4.27 -15.37 10.19
C GLN A 26 -4.09 -14.61 11.52
N PRO A 27 -4.82 -13.49 11.74
CA PRO A 27 -4.80 -12.80 13.02
C PRO A 27 -5.61 -13.57 14.07
N GLU A 28 -5.35 -13.30 15.36
CA GLU A 28 -6.07 -13.93 16.47
C GLU A 28 -7.54 -13.53 16.53
N SER A 29 -7.88 -12.34 16.02
CA SER A 29 -9.24 -11.81 15.97
C SER A 29 -9.41 -10.82 14.82
N GLY A 30 -10.66 -10.46 14.49
CA GLY A 30 -10.97 -9.45 13.48
C GLY A 30 -10.95 -9.91 12.02
N GLY A 31 -10.66 -11.19 11.74
CA GLY A 31 -10.66 -11.72 10.38
C GLY A 31 -9.45 -11.31 9.54
N SER A 32 -9.27 -11.93 8.38
CA SER A 32 -8.02 -11.86 7.59
C SER A 32 -7.64 -10.46 7.12
N ILE A 33 -8.60 -9.55 6.94
CA ILE A 33 -8.33 -8.13 6.59
C ILE A 33 -7.48 -7.41 7.65
N ASN A 34 -7.58 -7.84 8.91
CA ASN A 34 -6.84 -7.28 10.03
C ASN A 34 -5.49 -7.97 10.26
N SER A 35 -5.03 -8.81 9.31
CA SER A 35 -3.70 -9.39 9.37
C SER A 35 -2.62 -8.31 9.28
N VAL A 36 -1.56 -8.45 10.08
CA VAL A 36 -0.35 -7.62 9.96
C VAL A 36 0.26 -7.65 8.55
N ARG A 37 -0.04 -8.71 7.78
CA ARG A 37 0.39 -8.86 6.39
C ARG A 37 -0.44 -8.02 5.38
N ASN A 38 -1.43 -7.27 5.86
CA ASN A 38 -2.19 -6.26 5.09
C ASN A 38 -1.79 -4.82 5.47
N GLY A 39 -0.63 -4.64 6.12
CA GLY A 39 -0.18 -3.31 6.51
C GLY A 39 1.33 -3.18 6.65
N MET A 40 1.80 -1.94 6.68
CA MET A 40 3.22 -1.59 6.80
C MET A 40 3.40 -0.34 7.66
N LEU A 41 4.47 -0.31 8.45
CA LEU A 41 4.86 0.87 9.22
C LEU A 41 5.67 1.82 8.34
N LEU A 42 5.22 3.06 8.24
CA LEU A 42 5.82 4.11 7.43
C LEU A 42 6.06 5.37 8.26
N TRP A 43 7.06 6.16 7.89
CA TRP A 43 7.20 7.51 8.46
C TRP A 43 6.01 8.38 8.07
N ARG A 44 5.67 9.35 8.92
CA ARG A 44 4.46 10.18 8.80
C ARG A 44 4.19 10.67 7.39
N ASP A 45 5.19 11.30 6.77
CA ASP A 45 5.00 11.90 5.46
C ASP A 45 4.81 10.80 4.40
N LEU A 46 5.61 9.73 4.46
CA LEU A 46 5.49 8.61 3.53
C LEU A 46 4.17 7.83 3.69
N HIS A 47 3.65 7.72 4.90
CA HIS A 47 2.34 7.13 5.21
C HIS A 47 1.22 7.88 4.48
N ILE A 48 1.20 9.21 4.57
CA ILE A 48 0.20 10.04 3.88
C ILE A 48 0.31 9.83 2.36
N HIS A 49 1.51 9.93 1.80
CA HIS A 49 1.70 9.76 0.36
C HIS A 49 1.40 8.34 -0.12
N PHE A 50 1.62 7.32 0.71
CA PHE A 50 1.28 5.94 0.38
C PHE A 50 -0.24 5.76 0.34
N ASP A 51 -0.95 6.19 1.39
CA ASP A 51 -2.40 6.07 1.49
C ASP A 51 -3.15 6.88 0.40
N ASP A 52 -2.58 8.03 -0.02
CA ASP A 52 -3.09 8.84 -1.13
C ASP A 52 -2.66 8.33 -2.52
N TYR A 53 -1.99 7.18 -2.57
CA TYR A 53 -1.43 6.57 -3.78
C TYR A 53 -0.39 7.41 -4.53
N MET A 54 0.19 8.43 -3.90
CA MET A 54 1.27 9.26 -4.44
C MET A 54 2.62 8.55 -4.44
N VAL A 55 2.79 7.53 -3.59
CA VAL A 55 3.91 6.60 -3.59
C VAL A 55 3.38 5.17 -3.55
N SER A 56 3.99 4.27 -4.31
CA SER A 56 3.63 2.86 -4.31
C SER A 56 4.86 1.97 -4.44
N ILE A 57 4.69 0.67 -4.18
CA ILE A 57 5.76 -0.33 -4.23
C ILE A 57 5.35 -1.41 -5.20
N SER A 58 6.23 -1.71 -6.17
CA SER A 58 6.04 -2.80 -7.13
C SER A 58 6.76 -4.06 -6.64
N PRO A 59 6.05 -5.07 -6.09
CA PRO A 59 6.67 -6.34 -5.73
C PRO A 59 7.19 -7.09 -6.97
N ASP A 60 6.64 -6.80 -8.16
CA ASP A 60 7.04 -7.44 -9.42
C ASP A 60 8.34 -6.86 -10.01
N ASP A 61 8.78 -5.69 -9.53
CA ASP A 61 10.04 -5.03 -9.91
C ASP A 61 10.97 -4.97 -8.68
N ASN A 62 11.21 -6.12 -8.05
CA ASN A 62 12.11 -6.27 -6.89
C ASN A 62 11.79 -5.29 -5.73
N TYR A 63 10.50 -5.06 -5.45
CA TYR A 63 10.03 -4.09 -4.45
C TYR A 63 10.49 -2.65 -4.70
N LYS A 64 10.54 -2.25 -5.97
CA LYS A 64 10.86 -0.87 -6.37
C LYS A 64 9.81 0.12 -5.88
N ILE A 65 10.29 1.24 -5.34
CA ILE A 65 9.49 2.39 -4.93
C ILE A 65 9.20 3.25 -6.16
N VAL A 66 7.92 3.51 -6.42
CA VAL A 66 7.43 4.34 -7.52
C VAL A 66 6.72 5.55 -6.94
N CYS A 67 7.27 6.73 -7.20
CA CYS A 67 6.68 8.01 -6.80
C CYS A 67 5.94 8.63 -7.99
N PHE A 68 4.73 9.11 -7.75
CA PHE A 68 3.89 9.83 -8.70
C PHE A 68 3.85 11.35 -8.42
N MET A 69 4.67 11.79 -7.47
CA MET A 69 4.82 13.17 -7.00
C MET A 69 6.28 13.60 -7.00
N TYR A 70 6.56 14.85 -6.61
CA TYR A 70 7.93 15.33 -6.38
C TYR A 70 8.61 14.54 -5.27
N ASP A 71 9.72 13.87 -5.60
CA ASP A 71 10.46 13.02 -4.68
C ASP A 71 11.54 13.80 -3.91
N ALA A 72 11.12 14.50 -2.85
CA ALA A 72 12.04 15.26 -2.01
C ALA A 72 13.08 14.39 -1.28
N ASN A 73 12.81 13.09 -1.12
CA ASN A 73 13.64 12.17 -0.34
C ASN A 73 14.58 11.33 -1.22
N ASN A 74 14.53 11.47 -2.55
CA ASN A 74 15.30 10.69 -3.52
C ASN A 74 15.13 9.16 -3.35
N ILE A 75 13.90 8.73 -3.06
CA ILE A 75 13.55 7.30 -2.90
C ILE A 75 12.96 6.68 -4.18
N ALA A 76 12.54 7.49 -5.15
CA ALA A 76 11.95 7.01 -6.40
C ALA A 76 12.96 6.16 -7.19
N GLY A 77 12.51 5.00 -7.64
CA GLY A 77 13.35 4.05 -8.38
C GLY A 77 14.33 3.26 -7.51
N THR A 78 14.41 3.55 -6.21
CA THR A 78 15.10 2.69 -5.24
C THR A 78 14.22 1.48 -4.90
N HIS A 79 14.75 0.55 -4.09
CA HIS A 79 14.04 -0.68 -3.71
C HIS A 79 13.95 -0.76 -2.19
N LEU A 80 12.91 -1.42 -1.68
CA LEU A 80 12.83 -1.70 -0.24
C LEU A 80 14.08 -2.47 0.23
N ASP A 81 14.48 -2.19 1.46
CA ASP A 81 15.59 -2.89 2.10
C ASP A 81 15.30 -4.39 2.15
N LYS A 82 16.28 -5.21 1.79
CA LYS A 82 16.16 -6.68 1.83
C LYS A 82 15.77 -7.17 3.22
N THR A 83 16.27 -6.53 4.27
CA THR A 83 15.94 -6.89 5.66
C THR A 83 14.45 -6.72 5.97
N PHE A 84 13.77 -5.75 5.34
CA PHE A 84 12.34 -5.57 5.47
C PHE A 84 11.58 -6.66 4.70
N VAL A 85 12.04 -6.98 3.48
CA VAL A 85 11.43 -8.03 2.64
C VAL A 85 11.58 -9.43 3.26
N GLU A 86 12.73 -9.67 3.90
CA GLU A 86 13.07 -10.93 4.58
C GLU A 86 12.50 -11.03 6.00
N ASP A 87 11.78 -10.01 6.48
CA ASP A 87 11.07 -10.09 7.77
C ASP A 87 10.12 -11.30 7.78
N PRO A 88 9.83 -11.93 8.93
CA PRO A 88 8.86 -13.03 8.98
C PRO A 88 7.43 -12.61 8.62
N LYS A 89 7.10 -11.31 8.69
CA LYS A 89 5.73 -10.79 8.55
C LYS A 89 5.63 -9.51 7.67
N PRO A 90 6.28 -9.45 6.49
CA PRO A 90 6.06 -8.33 5.57
C PRO A 90 4.63 -8.34 5.04
N PRO A 91 4.18 -7.22 4.45
CA PRO A 91 3.00 -7.23 3.60
C PRO A 91 3.11 -8.33 2.55
N VAL A 92 2.01 -9.03 2.27
CA VAL A 92 2.01 -10.00 1.15
C VAL A 92 2.06 -9.27 -0.18
N ASP A 93 2.78 -9.84 -1.15
CA ASP A 93 2.93 -9.22 -2.47
C ASP A 93 1.61 -8.90 -3.14
N GLN A 94 0.56 -9.69 -2.90
CA GLN A 94 -0.75 -9.48 -3.49
C GLN A 94 -1.39 -8.16 -3.02
N VAL A 95 -1.25 -7.77 -1.75
CA VAL A 95 -1.79 -6.49 -1.27
C VAL A 95 -0.97 -5.32 -1.81
N LEU A 96 0.37 -5.44 -1.87
CA LEU A 96 1.23 -4.42 -2.48
C LEU A 96 0.94 -4.26 -3.97
N ARG A 97 0.77 -5.36 -4.69
CA ARG A 97 0.40 -5.37 -6.11
C ARG A 97 -0.99 -4.77 -6.33
N TRP A 98 -1.94 -5.02 -5.44
CA TRP A 98 -3.26 -4.37 -5.49
C TRP A 98 -3.13 -2.84 -5.34
N HIS A 99 -2.35 -2.38 -4.37
CA HIS A 99 -2.09 -0.96 -4.12
C HIS A 99 -1.42 -0.29 -5.32
N PHE A 100 -0.38 -0.93 -5.88
CA PHE A 100 0.28 -0.47 -7.10
C PHE A 100 -0.69 -0.31 -8.27
N ARG A 101 -1.59 -1.27 -8.47
CA ARG A 101 -2.62 -1.20 -9.51
C ARG A 101 -3.64 -0.09 -9.29
N GLN A 102 -3.88 0.36 -8.06
CA GLN A 102 -4.72 1.54 -7.78
C GLN A 102 -3.94 2.85 -8.04
N ALA A 103 -2.67 2.88 -7.66
CA ALA A 103 -1.85 4.09 -7.76
C ALA A 103 -1.59 4.53 -9.20
N VAL A 104 -1.36 3.58 -10.11
CA VAL A 104 -1.10 3.88 -11.52
C VAL A 104 -2.25 4.68 -12.16
N PRO A 105 -3.52 4.23 -12.19
CA PRO A 105 -4.62 5.01 -12.75
C PRO A 105 -5.02 6.23 -11.93
N ALA A 106 -4.81 6.23 -10.60
CA ALA A 106 -5.05 7.41 -9.77
C ALA A 106 -4.15 8.59 -10.21
N ASN A 107 -2.95 8.30 -10.71
CA ASN A 107 -1.96 9.31 -11.08
C ASN A 107 -1.73 9.48 -12.59
N MET A 108 -2.21 8.57 -13.44
CA MET A 108 -2.13 8.72 -14.90
C MET A 108 -3.10 9.77 -15.48
N ARG A 109 -4.05 10.28 -14.67
CA ARG A 109 -4.87 11.46 -15.00
C ARG A 109 -4.10 12.72 -14.57
N GLY A 110 -3.07 13.06 -15.35
CA GLY A 110 -2.07 14.06 -14.94
C GLY A 110 -2.60 15.48 -14.72
N GLN A 111 -1.96 16.19 -13.78
CA GLN A 111 -1.80 17.66 -13.79
C GLN A 111 -3.11 18.50 -13.82
N GLY A 112 -4.01 18.36 -12.84
CA GLY A 112 -5.07 19.39 -12.70
C GLY A 112 -6.21 19.19 -11.72
N GLU A 113 -6.48 18.00 -11.19
CA GLU A 113 -7.66 17.79 -10.32
C GLU A 113 -7.25 17.09 -9.02
N PRO A 114 -7.70 17.56 -7.84
CA PRO A 114 -7.40 16.92 -6.57
C PRO A 114 -7.92 15.48 -6.54
N VAL A 115 -7.12 14.60 -5.93
CA VAL A 115 -7.51 13.22 -5.67
C VAL A 115 -8.57 13.26 -4.56
N PHE A 116 -9.81 12.92 -4.93
CA PHE A 116 -11.03 12.76 -4.12
C PHE A 116 -12.00 13.97 -4.05
N GLU A 117 -13.20 13.73 -4.63
CA GLU A 117 -14.46 14.26 -4.15
C GLU A 117 -14.66 13.76 -2.71
N SER A 118 -14.79 14.68 -1.76
CA SER A 118 -15.10 14.33 -0.37
C SER A 118 -16.42 13.57 -0.36
N ILE A 119 -16.40 12.30 0.03
CA ILE A 119 -17.64 11.58 0.38
C ILE A 119 -18.18 12.14 1.70
N TYR A 120 -18.89 13.27 1.59
CA TYR A 120 -19.95 13.62 2.52
C TYR A 120 -21.26 13.18 1.87
N GLU A 121 -21.73 12.00 2.24
CA GLU A 121 -23.16 11.71 2.40
C GLU A 121 -23.37 11.08 3.78
#